data_AF-A0A0P9E9K7-F1
#
_entry.id   AF-A0A0P9E9K7-F1
#
_cell.length_a   1.000
_cell.length_b   1.000
_cell.length_c   1.000
_cell.angle_alpha   90.00
_cell.angle_beta   90.00
_cell.angle_gamma   90.00
#
_symmetry.space_group_name_H-M   'P 1'
#
loop_
_entity.id
_entity.type
_entity.pdbx_description
1 polymer ?
#
loop_
_entity_poly.entity_id
_entity_poly.type
_entity_poly.pdbx_seq_one_letter_code
_entity_poly.pdbx_strand_id
1 'polypeptide(L)'
;MKRRCKLKDMEDLITRDEKFLFTTFSLLMILIIYINQIFLNSPIIGITASLTFLSSNTIFLGQAFFEKEKSLIRFIFGNLTFLLLLGTIGWITLIIYNLDINITSVALCVVAILCSAINKLRKNMVGN
;
A
#
# COMPACT_ATOMS: atom_id res chain seq x y z
N MET A 1 -17.93 10.78 -19.13
CA MET A 1 -17.80 9.31 -19.24
C MET A 1 -16.36 8.81 -19.35
N LYS A 2 -15.44 9.44 -20.10
CA LYS A 2 -14.06 8.96 -20.36
C LYS A 2 -13.13 8.72 -19.15
N ARG A 3 -13.28 9.44 -18.03
CA ARG A 3 -12.39 9.30 -16.85
C ARG A 3 -12.66 8.05 -16.00
N ARG A 4 -13.90 7.55 -15.97
CA ARG A 4 -14.26 6.37 -15.16
C ARG A 4 -13.69 5.08 -15.74
N CYS A 5 -13.56 4.97 -17.07
CA CYS A 5 -12.90 3.82 -17.71
C CYS A 5 -11.41 3.75 -17.34
N LYS A 6 -10.66 4.85 -17.48
CA LYS A 6 -9.21 4.85 -17.18
C LYS A 6 -8.87 4.44 -15.74
N LEU A 7 -9.69 4.86 -14.78
CA LEU A 7 -9.52 4.48 -13.37
C LEU A 7 -9.78 2.99 -13.18
N LYS A 8 -10.84 2.46 -13.79
CA LYS A 8 -11.17 1.03 -13.75
C LYS A 8 -10.09 0.17 -14.43
N ASP A 9 -9.53 0.65 -15.54
CA ASP A 9 -8.45 -0.03 -16.29
C ASP A 9 -7.13 -0.05 -15.51
N MET A 10 -6.76 1.05 -14.85
CA MET A 10 -5.59 1.09 -13.96
C MET A 10 -5.78 0.17 -12.75
N GLU A 11 -6.99 0.17 -12.20
CA GLU A 11 -7.34 -0.65 -11.06
C GLU A 11 -7.30 -2.13 -11.42
N ASP A 12 -7.83 -2.53 -12.58
CA ASP A 12 -7.70 -3.91 -13.09
C ASP A 12 -6.24 -4.30 -13.31
N LEU A 13 -5.41 -3.40 -13.86
CA LEU A 13 -3.98 -3.66 -14.06
C LEU A 13 -3.24 -3.88 -12.73
N ILE A 14 -3.56 -3.09 -11.70
CA ILE A 14 -3.03 -3.21 -10.34
C ILE A 14 -3.55 -4.48 -9.66
N THR A 15 -4.83 -4.79 -9.88
CA THR A 15 -5.48 -5.93 -9.27
C THR A 15 -5.01 -7.25 -9.88
N ARG A 16 -4.60 -7.26 -11.15
CA ARG A 16 -4.01 -8.43 -11.84
C ARG A 16 -2.56 -8.69 -11.44
N ASP A 17 -2.24 -8.47 -10.17
CA ASP A 17 -0.97 -8.84 -9.54
C ASP A 17 -0.89 -10.37 -9.41
N GLU A 18 -0.64 -11.06 -10.53
CA GLU A 18 -0.33 -12.50 -10.59
C GLU A 18 1.15 -12.76 -10.25
N LYS A 19 2.01 -11.72 -10.24
CA LYS A 19 3.47 -11.86 -10.16
C LYS A 19 4.17 -11.04 -9.06
N PHE A 20 3.46 -10.56 -8.02
CA PHE A 20 4.04 -9.71 -6.95
C PHE A 20 4.70 -8.42 -7.46
N LEU A 21 4.37 -7.96 -8.68
CA LEU A 21 5.03 -6.82 -9.31
C LEU A 21 4.75 -5.54 -8.54
N PHE A 22 3.51 -5.39 -8.07
CA PHE A 22 3.12 -4.22 -7.30
C PHE A 22 3.59 -4.29 -5.85
N THR A 23 3.72 -5.48 -5.26
CA THR A 23 4.41 -5.65 -3.98
C THR A 23 5.88 -5.27 -4.10
N THR A 24 6.55 -5.72 -5.16
CA THR A 24 7.95 -5.37 -5.46
C THR A 24 8.09 -3.86 -5.67
N PHE A 25 7.14 -3.24 -6.36
CA PHE A 25 7.08 -1.80 -6.54
C PHE A 25 6.86 -1.04 -5.22
N SER A 26 5.97 -1.52 -4.34
CA SER A 26 5.79 -0.96 -3.00
C SER A 26 7.06 -1.07 -2.16
N LEU A 27 7.78 -2.20 -2.22
CA LEU A 27 9.07 -2.38 -1.54
C LEU A 27 10.15 -1.44 -2.11
N LEU A 28 10.16 -1.24 -3.43
CA LEU A 28 11.05 -0.27 -4.07
C LEU A 28 10.75 1.16 -3.58
N MET A 29 9.49 1.53 -3.42
CA MET A 29 9.12 2.84 -2.86
C MET A 29 9.55 2.99 -1.39
N ILE A 30 9.44 1.94 -0.57
CA ILE A 30 9.98 1.94 0.80
C ILE A 30 11.49 2.15 0.79
N LEU A 31 12.22 1.49 -0.12
CA LEU A 31 13.66 1.68 -0.26
C LEU A 31 14.01 3.13 -0.61
N ILE A 32 13.26 3.76 -1.53
CA ILE A 32 13.44 5.17 -1.88
C ILE A 32 13.16 6.08 -0.68
N ILE A 33 12.10 5.81 0.10
CA ILE A 33 11.79 6.56 1.33
C ILE A 33 12.94 6.46 2.34
N TYR A 34 13.47 5.25 2.54
CA TYR A 34 14.56 4.98 3.47
C TYR A 34 15.86 5.69 3.05
N ILE A 35 16.26 5.58 1.79
CA ILE A 35 17.42 6.30 1.24
C ILE A 35 17.22 7.82 1.38
N ASN A 36 16.00 8.31 1.11
CA ASN A 36 15.71 9.72 1.25
C ASN A 36 15.85 10.21 2.70
N GLN A 37 15.43 9.42 3.70
CA GLN A 37 15.60 9.77 5.11
C GLN A 37 17.05 9.77 5.58
N ILE A 38 17.91 8.90 5.02
CA ILE A 38 19.32 8.82 5.45
C ILE A 38 20.21 9.83 4.73
N PHE A 39 20.05 9.97 3.42
CA PHE A 39 21.04 10.67 2.58
C PHE A 39 20.55 11.99 2.01
N LEU A 40 19.31 12.06 1.54
CA LEU A 40 18.85 13.18 0.71
C LEU A 40 18.09 14.23 1.52
N ASN A 41 17.34 13.81 2.55
CA ASN A 41 16.41 14.61 3.33
C ASN A 41 15.54 15.55 2.50
N SER A 42 15.20 15.14 1.27
CA SER A 42 14.45 15.95 0.32
C SER A 42 12.95 15.74 0.56
N PRO A 43 12.21 16.81 0.91
CA PRO A 43 10.76 16.72 1.11
C PRO A 43 10.03 16.26 -0.15
N ILE A 44 10.48 16.71 -1.33
CA ILE A 44 9.82 16.42 -2.61
C ILE A 44 9.89 14.91 -2.92
N ILE A 45 11.08 14.31 -2.77
CA ILE A 45 11.29 12.88 -3.04
C ILE A 45 10.52 12.05 -2.01
N GLY A 46 10.61 12.42 -0.73
CA GLY A 46 9.91 11.73 0.36
C GLY A 46 8.39 11.73 0.17
N ILE A 47 7.79 12.89 -0.14
CA ILE A 47 6.35 13.01 -0.39
C ILE A 47 5.94 12.18 -1.61
N THR A 48 6.68 12.28 -2.71
CA THR A 48 6.32 11.59 -3.96
C THR A 48 6.37 10.07 -3.80
N ALA A 49 7.43 9.55 -3.16
CA ALA A 49 7.58 8.12 -2.89
C ALA A 49 6.50 7.62 -1.92
N SER A 50 6.25 8.38 -0.84
CA SER A 50 5.22 8.04 0.16
C SER A 50 3.82 8.03 -0.42
N LEU A 51 3.47 9.03 -1.24
CA LEU A 51 2.17 9.10 -1.89
C LEU A 51 1.96 7.93 -2.86
N THR A 52 3.02 7.55 -3.57
CA THR A 52 2.96 6.41 -4.49
C THR A 52 2.80 5.10 -3.72
N PHE A 53 3.58 4.91 -2.66
CA PHE A 53 3.44 3.78 -1.75
C PHE A 53 2.03 3.67 -1.16
N LEU A 54 1.51 4.78 -0.63
CA LEU A 54 0.16 4.85 -0.07
C LEU A 54 -0.90 4.47 -1.12
N SER A 55 -0.79 5.03 -2.32
CA SER A 55 -1.75 4.81 -3.40
C SER A 55 -1.79 3.34 -3.84
N SER A 56 -0.62 2.72 -4.05
CA SER A 56 -0.54 1.31 -4.47
C SER A 56 -1.16 0.37 -3.43
N ASN A 57 -0.81 0.52 -2.14
CA ASN A 57 -1.33 -0.36 -1.09
C ASN A 57 -2.81 -0.11 -0.79
N THR A 58 -3.25 1.14 -0.90
CA THR A 58 -4.67 1.52 -0.81
C THR A 58 -5.51 0.84 -1.87
N ILE A 59 -5.05 0.85 -3.13
CA ILE A 59 -5.80 0.23 -4.23
C ILE A 59 -5.91 -1.28 -3.99
N PHE A 60 -4.84 -1.91 -3.49
CA PHE A 60 -4.87 -3.32 -3.11
C PHE A 60 -5.89 -3.63 -2.03
N LEU A 61 -5.88 -2.89 -0.94
CA LEU A 61 -6.82 -3.11 0.16
C LEU A 61 -8.24 -2.76 -0.24
N GLY A 62 -8.42 -1.67 -0.98
CA GLY A 62 -9.69 -1.25 -1.53
C GLY A 62 -10.28 -2.35 -2.38
N GLN A 63 -9.50 -2.90 -3.32
CA GLN A 63 -9.95 -4.07 -4.04
C GLN A 63 -10.25 -5.21 -3.06
N ALA A 64 -9.31 -5.60 -2.20
CA ALA A 64 -9.41 -6.75 -1.30
C ALA A 64 -10.60 -6.73 -0.33
N PHE A 65 -11.08 -5.58 0.12
CA PHE A 65 -12.22 -5.53 1.05
C PHE A 65 -13.51 -5.00 0.42
N PHE A 66 -13.41 -4.18 -0.63
CA PHE A 66 -14.54 -3.40 -1.14
C PHE A 66 -14.73 -3.55 -2.66
N GLU A 67 -14.40 -4.71 -3.23
CA GLU A 67 -14.47 -4.95 -4.68
C GLU A 67 -15.84 -4.63 -5.30
N LYS A 68 -16.93 -4.93 -4.58
CA LYS A 68 -18.31 -4.71 -5.03
C LYS A 68 -18.74 -3.24 -5.01
N GLU A 69 -17.96 -2.38 -4.36
CA GLU A 69 -18.26 -0.96 -4.22
C GLU A 69 -17.82 -0.15 -5.45
N LYS A 70 -18.35 1.08 -5.55
CA LYS A 70 -17.93 2.03 -6.58
C LYS A 70 -16.46 2.43 -6.35
N SER A 71 -15.69 2.63 -7.43
CA SER A 71 -14.25 2.95 -7.39
C SER A 71 -13.87 4.07 -6.38
N LEU A 72 -14.65 5.15 -6.28
CA LEU A 72 -14.40 6.20 -5.27
C LEU A 72 -14.57 5.72 -3.83
N ILE A 73 -15.65 4.98 -3.56
CA ILE A 73 -15.93 4.42 -2.23
C ILE A 73 -14.86 3.40 -1.86
N ARG A 74 -14.51 2.54 -2.82
CA ARG A 74 -13.43 1.56 -2.72
C ARG A 74 -12.08 2.20 -2.39
N PHE A 75 -11.74 3.31 -3.05
CA PHE A 75 -10.51 4.05 -2.77
C PHE A 75 -10.52 4.71 -1.39
N ILE A 76 -11.63 5.33 -0.99
CA ILE A 76 -11.76 5.98 0.33
C ILE A 76 -11.62 4.93 1.45
N PHE A 77 -12.39 3.84 1.36
CA PHE A 77 -12.32 2.79 2.37
C PHE A 77 -10.99 2.04 2.34
N GLY A 78 -10.40 1.83 1.16
CA GLY A 78 -9.04 1.31 1.03
C GLY A 78 -8.01 2.16 1.78
N ASN A 79 -8.09 3.49 1.68
CA ASN A 79 -7.21 4.40 2.41
C ASN A 79 -7.44 4.30 3.93
N LEU A 80 -8.71 4.28 4.36
CA LEU A 80 -9.08 4.14 5.77
C LEU A 80 -8.52 2.85 6.36
N THR A 81 -8.71 1.71 5.68
CA THR A 81 -8.20 0.42 6.15
C THR A 81 -6.66 0.39 6.12
N PHE A 82 -6.04 0.98 5.11
CA PHE A 82 -4.58 1.09 5.06
C PHE A 82 -4.02 1.94 6.20
N LEU A 83 -4.60 3.11 6.46
CA LEU A 83 -4.21 3.98 7.58
C LEU A 83 -4.44 3.28 8.93
N LEU A 84 -5.51 2.50 9.07
CA LEU A 84 -5.74 1.70 10.27
C LEU A 84 -4.65 0.64 10.47
N LEU A 85 -4.27 -0.09 9.42
CA LEU A 85 -3.17 -1.06 9.47
C LEU A 85 -1.84 -0.38 9.82
N LEU A 86 -1.52 0.71 9.13
CA LEU A 86 -0.28 1.45 9.33
C LEU A 86 -0.22 2.05 10.75
N GLY A 87 -1.32 2.62 11.23
CA GLY A 87 -1.43 3.15 12.58
C GLY A 87 -1.29 2.08 13.64
N THR A 88 -1.92 0.92 13.45
CA THR A 88 -1.83 -0.21 14.40
C THR A 88 -0.41 -0.76 14.45
N ILE A 89 0.20 -1.03 13.30
CA ILE A 89 1.57 -1.54 13.22
C ILE A 89 2.55 -0.50 13.75
N GLY A 90 2.43 0.76 13.34
CA GLY A 90 3.27 1.85 13.83
C GLY A 90 3.18 2.04 15.34
N TRP A 91 1.99 1.90 15.93
CA TRP A 91 1.81 1.99 17.37
C TRP A 91 2.42 0.81 18.13
N ILE A 92 2.23 -0.42 17.64
CA ILE A 92 2.89 -1.62 18.17
C ILE A 92 4.41 -1.44 18.14
N THR A 93 4.92 -0.98 17.00
CA THR A 93 6.34 -0.73 16.79
C THR A 93 6.88 0.34 17.75
N LEU A 94 6.14 1.42 18.00
CA LEU A 94 6.52 2.47 18.93
C LEU A 94 6.62 1.96 20.38
N ILE A 95 5.66 1.14 20.81
CA ILE A 95 5.63 0.58 22.17
C ILE A 95 6.80 -0.37 22.40
N ILE A 96 7.12 -1.21 21.42
CA ILE A 96 8.10 -2.29 21.61
C ILE A 96 9.53 -1.83 21.33
N TYR A 97 9.76 -1.05 20.27
CA TYR A 97 11.11 -0.88 19.72
C TYR A 97 11.64 0.56 19.74
N ASN A 98 10.87 1.53 20.24
CA ASN A 98 11.12 2.96 20.08
C ASN A 98 11.20 3.36 18.60
N LEU A 99 10.73 4.56 18.26
CA LEU A 99 10.56 4.91 16.86
C LEU A 99 11.89 5.38 16.26
N ASP A 100 12.55 4.51 15.49
CA ASP A 100 13.74 4.81 14.69
C ASP A 100 13.48 4.58 13.19
N ILE A 101 14.30 5.16 12.33
CA ILE A 101 14.26 5.07 10.87
C ILE A 101 14.30 3.60 10.41
N ASN A 102 15.19 2.80 10.99
CA ASN A 102 15.31 1.37 10.67
C ASN A 102 14.02 0.62 10.98
N ILE A 103 13.49 0.84 12.17
CA ILE A 103 12.30 0.18 12.69
C ILE A 103 11.04 0.62 11.92
N THR A 104 10.97 1.90 11.53
CA THR A 104 9.89 2.44 10.69
C THR A 104 9.90 1.81 9.30
N SER A 105 11.09 1.64 8.70
CA SER A 105 11.22 0.95 7.41
C SER A 105 10.75 -0.50 7.47
N VAL A 106 11.12 -1.23 8.53
CA VAL A 106 10.64 -2.60 8.77
C VAL A 106 9.12 -2.63 8.92
N ALA A 107 8.52 -1.71 9.68
CA ALA A 107 7.07 -1.62 9.84
C ALA A 107 6.36 -1.42 8.49
N LEU A 108 6.88 -0.53 7.63
CA LEU A 108 6.34 -0.31 6.28
C LEU A 108 6.43 -1.58 5.41
N CYS A 109 7.55 -2.31 5.47
CA CYS A 109 7.71 -3.59 4.78
C CYS A 109 6.67 -4.62 5.24
N VAL A 110 6.46 -4.75 6.56
CA VAL A 110 5.46 -5.66 7.14
C VAL A 110 4.06 -5.30 6.66
N VAL A 111 3.68 -4.01 6.68
CA VAL A 111 2.39 -3.54 6.17
C VAL A 111 2.24 -3.91 4.69
N ALA A 112 3.24 -3.65 3.85
CA ALA A 112 3.18 -3.93 2.42
C ALA A 112 3.00 -5.43 2.12
N ILE A 113 3.73 -6.28 2.84
CA ILE A 113 3.62 -7.73 2.72
C ILE A 113 2.23 -8.21 3.15
N LEU A 114 1.69 -7.67 4.26
CA LEU A 114 0.33 -7.99 4.72
C LEU A 114 -0.72 -7.57 3.69
N CYS A 115 -0.61 -6.37 3.12
CA CYS A 115 -1.51 -5.89 2.08
C CYS A 115 -1.54 -6.85 0.87
N SER A 116 -0.37 -7.29 0.43
CA SER A 116 -0.23 -8.26 -0.66
C SER A 116 -0.79 -9.64 -0.31
N ALA A 117 -0.48 -10.15 0.89
CA ALA A 117 -0.95 -11.44 1.37
C ALA A 117 -2.49 -11.49 1.46
N ILE A 118 -3.12 -10.43 1.98
CA ILE A 118 -4.58 -10.32 2.06
C ILE A 118 -5.21 -10.35 0.66
N ASN A 119 -4.64 -9.59 -0.28
CA ASN A 119 -5.14 -9.57 -1.66
C ASN A 119 -5.03 -10.97 -2.31
N LYS A 120 -3.91 -11.67 -2.11
CA LYS A 120 -3.70 -13.03 -2.63
C LYS A 120 -4.64 -14.05 -2.00
N LEU A 121 -4.79 -14.03 -0.67
CA LEU A 121 -5.69 -14.94 0.06
C LEU A 121 -7.12 -14.82 -0.48
N ARG A 122 -7.58 -13.59 -0.71
CA ARG A 122 -8.92 -13.37 -1.24
C ARG A 122 -9.10 -13.88 -2.66
N LYS A 123 -8.12 -13.67 -3.55
CA LYS A 123 -8.17 -14.25 -4.90
C LYS A 123 -8.31 -15.77 -4.86
N ASN A 124 -7.58 -16.44 -3.96
CA ASN A 124 -7.67 -17.89 -3.80
C ASN A 124 -9.04 -18.35 -3.26
N MET A 125 -9.71 -17.55 -2.42
CA MET A 125 -11.04 -17.87 -1.90
C MET A 125 -12.18 -17.60 -2.89
N VAL A 126 -12.01 -16.66 -3.82
CA VAL A 126 -13.03 -16.30 -4.83
C VAL A 126 -12.85 -17.09 -6.15
N GLY A 127 -11.64 -17.59 -6.41
CA GLY A 127 -11.31 -18.41 -7.59
C GLY A 127 -11.56 -19.91 -7.44
N ASN A 128 -12.25 -20.34 -6.38
CA ASN A 128 -12.64 -21.73 -6.10
C ASN A 128 -14.17 -21.81 -5.98
#